data_AF-A0A0F9H2D1-F1
#
_entry.id   AF-A0A0F9H2D1-F1
#
_cell.length_a   1.000
_cell.length_b   1.000
_cell.length_c   1.000
_cell.angle_alpha   90.00
_cell.angle_beta   90.00
_cell.angle_gamma   90.00
#
_symmetry.space_group_name_H-M   'P 1'
#
loop_
_entity.id
_entity.type
_entity.pdbx_description
1 polymer ?
#
loop_
_entity_poly.entity_id
_entity_poly.type
_entity_poly.pdbx_seq_one_letter_code
_entity_poly.pdbx_strand_id
1 'polypeptide(L)'
;MIKISFWDKVCGMKTERNHKNREREKEEKRLTREAKLKEKKVLKVAFKCENCSAEWIHEYPARTKVGFSGLGPPSNIHPWIMDTYGLYTYNCPNCDESDIDIKERSIIY
;
A
#
# COMPACT_ATOMS: atom_id res chain seq x y z
N MET A 1 -2.13 -47.79 39.46
CA MET A 1 -2.64 -47.54 38.09
C MET A 1 -3.70 -46.45 38.17
N ILE A 2 -3.43 -45.26 37.62
CA ILE A 2 -4.42 -44.15 37.58
C ILE A 2 -5.34 -44.40 36.38
N LYS A 3 -6.63 -44.65 36.63
CA LYS A 3 -7.66 -44.76 35.57
C LYS A 3 -8.08 -43.34 35.18
N ILE A 4 -7.58 -42.84 34.05
CA ILE A 4 -8.03 -41.58 33.45
C ILE A 4 -9.49 -41.75 33.03
N SER A 5 -10.38 -40.84 33.45
CA SER A 5 -11.81 -40.96 33.22
C SER A 5 -12.16 -40.69 31.74
N PHE A 6 -13.24 -41.30 31.26
CA PHE A 6 -13.74 -41.08 29.90
C PHE A 6 -14.03 -39.59 29.62
N TRP A 7 -14.47 -38.86 30.64
CA TRP A 7 -14.73 -37.42 30.56
C TRP A 7 -13.45 -36.59 30.39
N ASP A 8 -12.34 -36.98 31.01
CA ASP A 8 -11.03 -36.32 30.81
C ASP A 8 -10.56 -36.45 29.35
N LYS A 9 -10.80 -37.60 28.71
CA LYS A 9 -10.52 -37.81 27.28
C LYS A 9 -11.38 -36.95 26.37
N VAL A 10 -12.69 -36.87 26.63
CA VAL A 10 -13.63 -36.08 25.81
C VAL A 10 -13.37 -34.57 25.93
N CYS A 11 -13.05 -34.09 27.14
CA CYS A 11 -12.65 -32.69 27.35
C CYS A 11 -11.35 -32.36 26.61
N GLY A 12 -10.34 -33.23 26.68
CA GLY A 12 -9.08 -33.07 25.93
C GLY A 12 -9.26 -33.02 24.40
N MET A 13 -10.17 -33.85 23.86
CA MET A 13 -10.50 -33.83 22.43
C MET A 13 -11.23 -32.56 21.99
N LYS A 14 -12.12 -32.01 22.84
CA LYS A 14 -12.82 -30.74 22.56
C LYS A 14 -11.84 -29.55 22.55
N THR A 15 -10.89 -29.51 23.48
CA THR A 15 -9.86 -28.46 23.53
C THR A 15 -8.91 -28.54 22.34
N GLU A 16 -8.46 -29.73 21.93
CA GLU A 16 -7.65 -29.90 20.71
C GLU A 16 -8.37 -29.44 19.44
N ARG A 17 -9.65 -29.80 19.29
CA ARG A 17 -10.44 -29.42 18.12
C ARG A 17 -10.66 -27.89 18.07
N ASN A 18 -10.93 -27.26 19.21
CA ASN A 18 -11.04 -25.80 19.31
C ASN A 18 -9.71 -25.10 18.99
N HIS A 19 -8.58 -25.64 19.47
CA HIS A 19 -7.26 -25.09 19.16
C HIS A 19 -6.96 -25.14 17.65
N LYS A 20 -7.21 -26.29 17.01
CA LYS A 20 -7.01 -26.45 15.55
C LYS A 20 -7.90 -25.53 14.72
N ASN A 21 -9.14 -25.26 15.15
CA ASN A 21 -10.01 -24.32 14.47
C ASN A 21 -9.50 -22.88 14.60
N ARG A 22 -9.01 -22.50 15.79
CA ARG A 22 -8.46 -21.17 16.04
C ARG A 22 -7.19 -20.90 15.23
N GLU A 23 -6.34 -21.91 15.04
CA GLU A 23 -5.17 -21.81 14.16
C GLU A 23 -5.58 -21.67 12.69
N ARG A 24 -6.58 -22.42 12.21
CA ARG A 24 -7.11 -22.26 10.84
C ARG A 24 -7.70 -20.87 10.59
N GLU A 25 -8.47 -20.32 11.53
CA GLU A 25 -9.01 -18.96 11.40
C GLU A 25 -7.91 -17.89 11.35
N LYS A 26 -6.81 -18.08 12.10
CA LYS A 26 -5.65 -17.18 12.03
C LYS A 26 -4.94 -17.28 10.68
N GLU A 27 -4.77 -18.50 10.17
CA GLU A 27 -4.17 -18.79 8.87
C GLU A 27 -4.99 -18.16 7.73
N GLU A 28 -6.31 -18.36 7.72
CA GLU A 28 -7.22 -17.75 6.73
C GLU A 28 -7.21 -16.22 6.80
N LYS A 29 -7.17 -15.64 8.01
CA LYS A 29 -7.04 -14.18 8.17
C LYS A 29 -5.69 -13.68 7.65
N ARG A 30 -4.61 -14.44 7.82
CA ARG A 30 -3.28 -14.15 7.24
C ARG A 30 -3.32 -14.19 5.73
N LEU A 31 -3.82 -15.29 5.15
CA LEU A 31 -3.93 -15.48 3.70
C LEU A 31 -4.84 -14.43 3.05
N THR A 32 -5.94 -14.06 3.71
CA THR A 32 -6.84 -12.99 3.22
C THR A 32 -6.16 -11.62 3.26
N ARG A 33 -5.37 -11.33 4.30
CA ARG A 33 -4.57 -10.10 4.36
C ARG A 33 -3.48 -10.10 3.29
N GLU A 34 -2.82 -11.22 3.07
CA GLU A 34 -1.81 -11.38 2.02
C GLU A 34 -2.42 -11.29 0.61
N ALA A 35 -3.62 -11.82 0.39
CA ALA A 35 -4.36 -11.66 -0.86
C ALA A 35 -4.76 -10.20 -1.10
N LYS A 36 -5.26 -9.50 -0.08
CA LYS A 36 -5.53 -8.04 -0.13
C LYS A 36 -4.26 -7.20 -0.31
N LEU A 37 -3.10 -7.70 0.10
CA LEU A 37 -1.78 -7.09 -0.16
C LEU A 37 -1.26 -7.43 -1.58
N LYS A 38 -1.67 -8.58 -2.14
CA LYS A 38 -1.33 -9.02 -3.50
C LYS A 38 -2.22 -8.39 -4.59
N GLU A 39 -3.40 -7.87 -4.24
CA GLU A 39 -4.06 -6.84 -5.05
C GLU A 39 -3.10 -5.65 -5.12
N LYS A 40 -2.28 -5.62 -6.18
CA LYS A 40 -1.28 -4.59 -6.43
C LYS A 40 -2.02 -3.31 -6.77
N LYS A 41 -2.51 -2.61 -5.75
CA LYS A 41 -3.04 -1.27 -5.92
C LYS A 41 -1.88 -0.39 -6.36
N VAL A 42 -2.04 0.21 -7.53
CA VAL A 42 -1.06 1.14 -8.12
C VAL A 42 -1.70 2.51 -8.18
N LEU A 43 -0.97 3.53 -7.73
CA LEU A 43 -1.31 4.92 -7.96
C LEU A 43 -0.70 5.33 -9.30
N LYS A 44 -1.54 5.66 -10.28
CA LYS A 44 -1.11 6.34 -11.50
C LYS A 44 -1.20 7.85 -11.30
N VAL A 45 -0.13 8.53 -11.66
CA VAL A 45 -0.07 9.99 -11.64
C VAL A 45 0.33 10.48 -13.01
N ALA A 46 -0.49 11.37 -13.59
CA ALA A 46 -0.20 12.05 -14.84
C ALA A 46 0.46 13.40 -14.51
N PHE A 47 1.66 13.60 -15.06
CA PHE A 47 2.47 14.78 -14.91
C PHE A 47 2.56 15.55 -16.22
N LYS A 48 2.71 16.87 -16.12
CA LYS A 48 3.04 17.76 -17.23
C LYS A 48 4.15 18.69 -16.81
N CYS A 49 5.25 18.74 -17.56
CA CYS A 49 6.29 19.75 -17.31
C CYS A 49 5.85 21.10 -17.89
N GLU A 50 5.93 22.17 -17.10
CA GLU A 50 5.60 23.52 -17.57
C GLU A 50 6.72 24.10 -18.45
N ASN A 51 7.98 23.70 -18.24
CA ASN A 51 9.11 24.18 -19.05
C ASN A 51 9.12 23.58 -20.47
N CYS A 52 9.06 22.24 -20.60
CA CYS A 52 9.16 21.57 -21.91
C CYS A 52 7.82 21.04 -22.45
N SER A 53 6.71 21.25 -21.73
CA SER A 53 5.38 20.75 -22.09
C SER A 53 5.27 19.22 -22.25
N ALA A 54 6.29 18.45 -21.84
CA ALA A 54 6.24 17.00 -21.87
C ALA A 54 5.20 16.47 -20.89
N GLU A 55 4.43 15.48 -21.31
CA GLU A 55 3.44 14.79 -20.48
C GLU A 55 3.84 13.33 -20.32
N TRP A 56 3.72 12.80 -19.10
CA TRP A 56 4.02 11.40 -18.83
C TRP A 56 3.20 10.87 -17.65
N ILE A 57 3.09 9.54 -17.61
CA ILE A 57 2.40 8.83 -16.53
C ILE A 57 3.44 8.04 -15.76
N HIS A 58 3.40 8.14 -14.43
CA HIS A 58 4.22 7.32 -13.55
C HIS A 58 3.34 6.48 -12.63
N GLU A 59 3.77 5.24 -12.41
CA GLU A 59 3.11 4.27 -11.55
C GLU A 59 3.85 4.16 -10.22
N TYR A 60 3.16 4.50 -9.13
CA TYR A 60 3.66 4.37 -7.77
C TYR A 60 2.91 3.26 -7.02
N PRO A 61 3.50 2.68 -5.96
CA PRO A 61 2.73 1.91 -4.99
C PRO A 61 1.52 2.73 -4.48
N ALA A 62 0.34 2.14 -4.29
CA ALA A 62 -0.85 2.90 -3.88
C ALA A 62 -0.74 3.65 -2.54
N ARG A 63 0.26 3.34 -1.72
CA ARG A 63 0.55 4.05 -0.46
C ARG A 63 1.32 5.36 -0.67
N THR A 64 1.84 5.60 -1.87
CA THR A 64 2.60 6.79 -2.21
C THR A 64 1.68 8.01 -2.19
N LYS A 65 2.17 9.10 -1.61
CA LYS A 65 1.53 10.42 -1.64
C LYS A 65 2.31 11.31 -2.59
N VAL A 66 1.59 12.03 -3.44
CA VAL A 66 2.19 12.98 -4.39
C VAL A 66 1.51 14.32 -4.20
N GLY A 67 2.29 15.38 -3.99
CA GLY A 67 1.77 16.72 -3.71
C GLY A 67 2.73 17.81 -4.18
N PHE A 68 2.41 19.04 -3.79
CA PHE A 68 3.25 20.23 -4.03
C PHE A 68 3.69 20.80 -2.69
N SER A 69 4.93 21.27 -2.58
CA SER A 69 5.42 21.95 -1.36
C SER A 69 5.32 23.45 -1.55
N GLY A 70 4.51 24.11 -0.73
CA GLY A 70 4.44 25.56 -0.68
C GLY A 70 3.39 26.07 0.31
N LEU A 71 3.77 27.04 1.14
CA LEU A 71 2.82 27.96 1.78
C LEU A 71 2.63 29.13 0.81
N GLY A 72 1.52 29.14 0.09
CA GLY A 72 1.23 30.14 -0.94
C GLY A 72 0.04 29.72 -1.81
N PRO A 73 -0.42 30.57 -2.76
CA PRO A 73 -1.34 30.11 -3.80
C PRO A 73 -0.77 28.85 -4.47
N PRO A 74 -1.60 27.92 -4.95
CA PRO A 74 -1.15 26.61 -5.48
C PRO A 74 -0.16 26.83 -6.63
N SER A 75 1.11 26.95 -6.28
CA SER A 75 2.19 27.18 -7.22
C SER A 75 2.86 25.85 -7.41
N ASN A 76 2.79 25.32 -8.63
CA ASN A 76 3.32 24.03 -9.08
C ASN A 76 4.87 23.91 -9.04
N ILE A 77 5.53 24.82 -8.31
CA ILE A 77 6.95 25.14 -8.48
C ILE A 77 7.85 24.06 -7.85
N HIS A 78 7.33 23.25 -6.92
CA HIS A 78 8.09 22.17 -6.28
C HIS A 78 7.20 20.95 -5.97
N PRO A 79 7.04 19.99 -6.90
CA PRO A 79 6.37 18.73 -6.62
C PRO A 79 7.23 17.89 -5.66
N TRP A 80 6.57 17.20 -4.75
CA TRP A 80 7.19 16.20 -3.90
C TRP A 80 6.44 14.88 -3.95
N ILE A 81 7.21 13.81 -3.78
CA ILE A 81 6.72 12.45 -3.67
C ILE A 81 7.13 11.93 -2.31
N MET A 82 6.17 11.36 -1.59
CA MET A 82 6.40 10.66 -0.33
C MET A 82 5.96 9.21 -0.49
N ASP A 83 6.92 8.31 -0.51
CA ASP A 83 6.67 6.87 -0.51
C ASP A 83 7.37 6.19 0.69
N THR A 84 7.64 4.89 0.60
CA THR A 84 8.37 4.18 1.67
C THR A 84 9.85 4.46 1.77
N TYR A 85 10.45 5.03 0.74
CA TYR A 85 11.86 5.40 0.70
C TYR A 85 12.09 6.81 1.24
N GLY A 86 11.03 7.61 1.38
CA GLY A 86 11.07 8.92 2.03
C GLY A 86 10.40 10.00 1.18
N LEU A 87 10.73 11.25 1.49
CA LEU A 87 10.30 12.43 0.75
C LEU A 87 11.39 12.81 -0.25
N TYR A 88 11.05 12.93 -1.53
CA TYR A 88 11.98 13.39 -2.57
C TYR A 88 11.28 14.32 -3.58
N THR A 89 12.08 15.19 -4.19
CA THR A 89 11.67 16.04 -5.32
C THR A 89 11.64 15.24 -6.60
N TYR A 90 10.73 15.59 -7.50
CA TYR A 90 10.59 14.92 -8.78
C TYR A 90 10.91 15.88 -9.92
N ASN A 91 11.76 15.45 -10.84
CA ASN A 91 12.19 16.23 -11.99
C ASN A 91 11.58 15.67 -13.27
N CYS A 92 11.43 16.54 -14.27
CA CYS A 92 10.96 16.13 -15.58
C CYS A 92 11.99 15.19 -16.24
N PRO A 93 11.59 14.00 -16.73
CA PRO A 93 12.53 13.07 -17.37
C PRO A 93 13.09 13.59 -18.69
N ASN A 94 12.51 14.65 -19.28
CA ASN A 94 12.90 15.20 -20.58
C ASN A 94 13.87 16.39 -20.47
N CYS A 95 13.66 17.29 -19.49
CA CYS A 95 14.47 18.50 -19.34
C CYS A 95 15.07 18.70 -17.95
N ASP A 96 14.89 17.75 -17.03
CA ASP A 96 15.37 17.76 -15.64
C ASP A 96 14.91 18.96 -14.78
N GLU A 97 13.95 19.74 -15.27
CA GLU A 97 13.33 20.83 -14.49
C GLU A 97 12.34 20.28 -13.45
N SER A 98 12.25 20.98 -12.33
CA SER A 98 11.30 20.65 -11.25
C SER A 98 9.93 21.31 -11.42
N ASP A 99 9.74 22.17 -12.43
CA ASP A 99 8.46 22.83 -12.69
C ASP A 99 7.51 21.87 -13.42
N ILE A 100 6.75 21.12 -12.62
CA ILE A 100 5.89 20.03 -13.09
C ILE A 100 4.52 20.18 -12.44
N ASP A 101 3.48 20.18 -13.26
CA ASP A 101 2.09 20.12 -12.86
C ASP A 101 1.59 18.68 -12.77
N ILE A 102 0.66 18.44 -11.85
CA ILE A 102 0.02 17.13 -11.63
C ILE A 102 -1.40 17.24 -12.16
N LYS A 103 -1.66 16.64 -13.33
CA LYS A 103 -2.96 16.71 -13.99
C LYS A 103 -3.98 15.78 -13.37
N GLU A 104 -3.59 14.54 -13.10
CA GLU A 104 -4.51 13.50 -12.67
C GLU A 104 -3.84 12.53 -11.69
N ARG A 105 -4.65 12.01 -10.75
CA ARG A 105 -4.28 10.94 -9.82
C ARG A 105 -5.38 9.89 -9.83
N SER A 106 -5.05 8.64 -10.17
CA SER A 106 -6.00 7.53 -10.16
C SER A 106 -5.41 6.29 -9.48
N ILE A 107 -6.24 5.60 -8.69
CA ILE A 107 -5.86 4.32 -8.06
C ILE A 107 -6.47 3.20 -8.90
N ILE A 108 -5.60 2.32 -9.41
CA ILE A 108 -5.99 1.13 -10.17
C ILE A 108 -5.87 -0.09 -9.26
N TYR A 109 -6.87 -0.97 -9.35
CA TYR A 109 -7.04 -2.20 -8.56
C TYR A 109 -6.61 -3.43 -9.36
#